data_AF-A0A679JIC6-F1
#
_entry.id   AF-A0A679JIC6-F1
#
_cell.length_a   1.000
_cell.length_b   1.000
_cell.length_c   1.000
_cell.angle_alpha   90.00
_cell.angle_beta   90.00
_cell.angle_gamma   90.00
#
_symmetry.space_group_name_H-M   'P 1'
#
loop_
_entity.id
_entity.type
_entity.pdbx_description
1 polymer ?
#
loop_
_entity_poly.entity_id
_entity_poly.type
_entity_poly.pdbx_seq_one_letter_code
_entity_poly.pdbx_strand_id
1 'polypeptide(L)'
;MSHSIPPSQTLLQAAARYLEDELLPTLEGYHRFQVRVTLNVLRIVEREQRSAPSGSDATASNLALAEAIRSGQLPIDSPGLAAQLRADLGEALAINNPKWTKPSP
;
A
#
# COMPACT_ATOMS: atom_id res chain seq x y z
N MET A 1 9.65 -36.08 -2.72
CA MET A 1 8.84 -35.38 -1.70
C MET A 1 8.68 -33.95 -2.14
N SER A 2 7.48 -33.54 -2.52
CA SER A 2 7.17 -32.20 -3.02
C SER A 2 7.43 -31.20 -1.90
N HIS A 3 8.53 -30.45 -1.98
CA HIS A 3 8.81 -29.37 -1.04
C HIS A 3 7.86 -28.22 -1.38
N SER A 4 6.69 -28.21 -0.73
CA SER A 4 5.71 -27.14 -0.80
C SER A 4 6.34 -25.88 -0.20
N ILE A 5 6.90 -25.02 -1.04
CA ILE A 5 7.38 -23.70 -0.61
C ILE A 5 6.17 -22.92 -0.10
N PRO A 6 6.20 -22.35 1.13
CA PRO A 6 5.09 -21.56 1.63
C PRO A 6 4.78 -20.39 0.69
N PRO A 7 3.51 -19.96 0.60
CA PRO A 7 3.15 -18.75 -0.16
C PRO A 7 3.96 -17.54 0.27
N SER A 8 4.23 -16.61 -0.65
CA SER A 8 4.98 -15.37 -0.38
C SER A 8 4.39 -14.58 0.79
N GLN A 9 3.06 -14.57 0.92
CA GLN A 9 2.35 -13.92 2.01
C GLN A 9 2.71 -14.54 3.37
N THR A 10 2.81 -15.87 3.45
CA THR A 10 3.18 -16.58 4.68
C THR A 10 4.62 -16.28 5.08
N LEU A 11 5.54 -16.25 4.09
CA LEU A 11 6.95 -15.93 4.34
C LEU A 11 7.11 -14.49 4.84
N LEU A 12 6.42 -13.53 4.20
CA LEU A 12 6.44 -12.13 4.57
C LEU A 12 5.90 -11.91 5.99
N GLN A 13 4.76 -12.54 6.31
CA GLN A 13 4.14 -12.45 7.63
C GLN A 13 5.03 -13.05 8.73
N ALA A 14 5.69 -14.17 8.45
CA ALA A 14 6.63 -14.77 9.40
C ALA A 14 7.83 -13.85 9.67
N ALA A 15 8.40 -13.24 8.62
CA ALA A 15 9.52 -12.31 8.74
C ALA A 15 9.11 -11.04 9.52
N ALA A 16 7.97 -10.44 9.20
CA ALA A 16 7.45 -9.28 9.91
C ALA A 16 7.21 -9.60 11.40
N ARG A 17 6.64 -10.77 11.70
CA ARG A 17 6.40 -11.20 13.07
C ARG A 17 7.68 -11.36 13.88
N TYR A 18 8.71 -12.01 13.31
CA TYR A 18 10.02 -12.12 13.98
C TYR A 18 10.62 -10.74 14.27
N LEU A 19 10.58 -9.84 13.29
CA LEU A 19 11.11 -8.48 13.46
C LEU A 19 10.38 -7.70 14.55
N GLU A 20 9.06 -7.89 14.68
CA GLU A 20 8.22 -7.17 15.65
C GLU A 20 8.24 -7.79 17.04
N ASP A 21 8.01 -9.09 17.15
CA ASP A 21 7.80 -9.79 18.42
C ASP A 21 9.13 -10.12 19.10
N GLU A 22 10.17 -10.46 18.32
CA GLU A 22 11.45 -10.93 18.86
C GLU A 22 12.57 -9.91 18.73
N LEU A 23 12.78 -9.33 17.54
CA LEU A 23 13.94 -8.44 17.33
C LEU A 23 13.72 -7.05 17.90
N LEU A 24 12.59 -6.40 17.61
CA LEU A 24 12.33 -5.00 17.99
C LEU A 24 12.46 -4.73 19.50
N PRO A 25 12.01 -5.60 20.42
CA PRO A 25 12.16 -5.38 21.86
C PRO A 25 13.62 -5.39 22.35
N THR A 26 14.52 -6.03 21.59
CA THR A 26 15.96 -6.14 21.94
C THR A 26 16.81 -4.96 21.45
N LEU A 27 16.23 -4.08 20.63
CA LEU A 27 16.93 -2.97 19.99
C LEU A 27 16.62 -1.64 20.65
N GLU A 28 17.58 -0.74 20.63
CA GLU A 28 17.43 0.66 21.05
C GLU A 28 17.94 1.64 19.99
N GLY A 29 17.64 2.93 20.20
CA GLY A 29 18.15 4.03 19.37
C GLY A 29 17.84 3.89 17.87
N TYR A 30 18.87 4.10 17.06
CA TYR A 30 18.77 4.12 15.59
C TYR A 30 18.25 2.81 15.00
N HIS A 31 18.76 1.66 15.45
CA HIS A 31 18.35 0.36 14.91
C HIS A 31 16.89 0.04 15.24
N ARG A 32 16.45 0.39 16.45
CA ARG A 32 15.03 0.26 16.82
C ARG A 32 14.13 1.09 15.90
N PHE A 33 14.55 2.31 15.55
CA PHE A 33 13.82 3.13 14.60
C PHE A 33 13.80 2.50 13.19
N GLN A 34 14.95 2.05 12.68
CA GLN A 34 15.04 1.43 11.36
C GLN A 34 14.20 0.15 11.23
N VAL A 35 14.13 -0.69 12.27
CA VAL A 35 13.26 -1.87 12.27
C VAL A 35 11.79 -1.47 12.22
N ARG A 36 11.37 -0.40 12.91
CA ARG A 36 9.99 0.12 12.80
C ARG A 36 9.66 0.61 11.40
N VAL A 37 10.61 1.29 10.74
CA VAL A 37 10.44 1.73 9.34
C VAL A 37 10.31 0.52 8.43
N THR A 38 11.17 -0.48 8.61
CA THR A 38 11.16 -1.73 7.83
C THR A 38 9.84 -2.48 8.02
N LEU A 39 9.39 -2.67 9.26
CA LEU A 39 8.09 -3.26 9.58
C LEU A 39 6.92 -2.52 8.92
N ASN A 40 6.96 -1.18 8.91
CA ASN A 40 5.94 -0.40 8.24
C ASN A 40 5.89 -0.68 6.73
N VAL A 41 7.05 -0.79 6.08
CA VAL A 41 7.15 -1.15 4.65
C VAL A 41 6.64 -2.58 4.40
N LEU A 42 7.05 -3.57 5.21
CA LEU A 42 6.56 -4.94 5.07
C LEU A 42 5.03 -5.02 5.21
N ARG A 43 4.45 -4.27 6.15
CA ARG A 43 2.99 -4.18 6.32
C ARG A 43 2.29 -3.51 5.14
N ILE A 44 2.95 -2.58 4.42
CA ILE A 44 2.41 -2.02 3.17
C ILE A 44 2.36 -3.13 2.11
N VAL A 45 3.46 -3.85 1.91
CA VAL A 45 3.54 -4.96 0.95
C VAL A 45 2.51 -6.06 1.25
N GLU A 46 2.28 -6.39 2.53
CA GLU A 46 1.22 -7.34 2.91
C GLU A 46 -0.18 -6.87 2.49
N ARG A 47 -0.45 -5.56 2.58
CA ARG A 47 -1.74 -4.99 2.15
C ARG A 47 -1.85 -4.97 0.63
N GLU A 48 -0.76 -4.63 -0.07
CA GLU A 48 -0.69 -4.72 -1.53
C GLU A 48 -0.99 -6.14 -2.04
N GLN A 49 -0.42 -7.18 -1.42
CA GLN A 49 -0.69 -8.57 -1.78
C GLN A 49 -2.14 -9.00 -1.51
N ARG A 50 -2.82 -8.37 -0.55
CA ARG A 50 -4.22 -8.67 -0.22
C ARG A 50 -5.21 -7.94 -1.11
N SER A 51 -4.84 -6.75 -1.60
CA SER A 51 -5.61 -6.06 -2.62
C SER A 51 -5.66 -6.94 -3.87
N ALA A 52 -6.85 -7.08 -4.47
CA ALA A 52 -6.99 -7.79 -5.74
C ALA A 52 -6.02 -7.18 -6.78
N PRO A 53 -5.50 -7.97 -7.74
CA PRO A 53 -4.63 -7.43 -8.77
C PRO A 53 -5.43 -6.38 -9.56
N SER A 54 -5.21 -5.11 -9.27
CA SER A 54 -5.58 -4.02 -10.15
C SER A 54 -4.74 -4.23 -11.42
N GLY A 55 -5.32 -4.92 -12.40
CA GLY A 55 -4.66 -5.51 -13.57
C GLY A 55 -4.11 -4.51 -14.59
N SER A 56 -3.57 -3.38 -14.15
CA SER A 56 -2.87 -2.41 -15.00
C SER A 56 -1.85 -1.68 -14.14
N ASP A 57 -0.74 -1.25 -14.74
CA ASP A 57 0.21 -0.34 -14.10
C ASP A 57 -0.54 0.94 -13.68
N ALA A 58 -0.97 0.99 -12.42
CA ALA A 58 -1.76 2.08 -11.86
C ALA A 58 -1.00 3.41 -11.98
N THR A 59 0.34 3.37 -11.99
CA THR A 59 1.17 4.54 -12.22
C THR A 59 1.04 5.03 -13.67
N ALA A 60 1.12 4.13 -14.65
CA ALA A 60 0.90 4.49 -16.06
C ALA A 60 -0.52 5.02 -16.31
N SER A 61 -1.53 4.40 -15.71
CA SER A 61 -2.94 4.86 -15.81
C SER A 61 -3.13 6.26 -15.20
N ASN A 62 -2.54 6.52 -14.03
CA ASN A 62 -2.60 7.84 -13.39
C ASN A 62 -1.90 8.93 -14.19
N LEU A 63 -0.76 8.62 -14.81
CA LEU A 63 -0.06 9.56 -15.70
C LEU A 63 -0.89 9.89 -16.94
N ALA A 64 -1.51 8.89 -17.56
CA ALA A 64 -2.40 9.10 -18.70
C ALA A 64 -3.62 9.95 -18.33
N LEU A 65 -4.23 9.70 -17.17
CA LEU A 65 -5.35 10.50 -16.66
C LEU A 65 -4.94 11.95 -16.38
N ALA A 66 -3.79 12.16 -15.73
CA ALA A 66 -3.27 13.50 -15.47
C ALA A 66 -3.00 14.27 -16.78
N GLU A 67 -2.51 13.58 -17.81
CA GLU A 67 -2.29 14.18 -19.12
C GLU A 67 -3.61 14.52 -19.83
N ALA A 68 -4.61 13.65 -19.78
CA ALA A 68 -5.93 13.91 -20.33
C ALA A 68 -6.58 15.15 -19.70
N ILE A 69 -6.42 15.34 -18.39
CA ILE A 69 -6.91 16.53 -17.67
C ILE A 69 -6.14 17.78 -18.08
N ARG A 70 -4.79 17.73 -18.12
CA ARG A 70 -3.95 18.90 -18.45
C ARG A 70 -4.12 19.36 -19.90
N SER A 71 -4.30 18.41 -20.83
CA SER A 71 -4.53 18.70 -22.24
C SER A 71 -5.96 19.16 -22.55
N GLY A 72 -6.87 19.13 -21.57
CA GLY A 72 -8.27 19.49 -21.75
C GLY A 72 -9.12 18.44 -22.47
N GLN A 73 -8.56 17.27 -22.78
CA GLN A 73 -9.32 16.12 -23.32
C GLN A 73 -10.35 15.61 -22.33
N LEU A 74 -10.06 15.73 -21.03
CA LEU A 74 -11.01 15.49 -19.95
C LEU A 74 -11.21 16.79 -19.14
N PRO A 75 -12.36 17.45 -19.23
CA PRO A 75 -12.66 18.64 -18.45
C PRO A 75 -12.57 18.38 -16.94
N ILE A 76 -11.97 19.29 -16.17
CA ILE A 76 -11.82 19.14 -14.72
C ILE A 76 -13.16 19.15 -13.95
N ASP A 77 -14.19 19.74 -14.55
CA ASP A 77 -15.57 19.79 -14.07
C ASP A 77 -16.43 18.63 -14.56
N SER A 78 -15.82 17.62 -15.21
CA SER A 78 -16.50 16.42 -15.65
C SER A 78 -17.30 15.77 -14.51
N PRO A 79 -18.61 15.55 -14.69
CA PRO A 79 -19.44 14.93 -13.65
C PRO A 79 -18.86 13.59 -13.21
N GLY A 80 -18.71 13.40 -11.89
CA GLY A 80 -18.20 12.15 -11.31
C GLY A 80 -16.67 12.03 -11.26
N LEU A 81 -15.90 12.85 -11.97
CA LEU A 81 -14.42 12.80 -11.95
C LEU A 81 -13.87 12.97 -10.53
N ALA A 82 -14.34 14.00 -9.82
CA ALA A 82 -13.91 14.26 -8.46
C ALA A 82 -14.36 13.20 -7.45
N ALA A 83 -15.43 12.45 -7.74
CA ALA A 83 -15.87 11.33 -6.90
C ALA A 83 -14.96 10.12 -7.12
N GLN A 84 -14.65 9.79 -8.39
CA GLN A 84 -13.75 8.70 -8.75
C GLN A 84 -12.34 8.91 -8.19
N LEU A 85 -11.75 10.10 -8.38
CA LEU A 85 -10.41 10.42 -7.85
C LEU A 85 -10.32 10.27 -6.32
N ARG A 86 -11.40 10.59 -5.60
CA ARG A 86 -11.46 10.39 -4.15
C ARG A 86 -11.57 8.92 -3.77
N ALA A 87 -12.30 8.12 -4.54
CA ALA A 87 -12.37 6.67 -4.35
C ALA A 87 -10.99 6.03 -4.56
N ASP A 88 -10.34 6.34 -5.68
CA ASP A 88 -8.99 5.82 -6.02
C ASP A 88 -7.95 6.23 -4.95
N LEU A 89 -8.00 7.48 -4.50
CA LEU A 89 -7.16 7.95 -3.39
C LEU A 89 -7.46 7.21 -2.09
N GLY A 90 -8.74 6.95 -1.80
CA GLY A 90 -9.16 6.17 -0.63
C GLY A 90 -8.59 4.77 -0.64
N GLU A 91 -8.63 4.09 -1.78
CA GLU A 91 -8.03 2.76 -1.97
C GLU A 91 -6.51 2.81 -1.78
N ALA A 92 -5.82 3.77 -2.40
CA ALA A 92 -4.39 3.95 -2.25
C ALA A 92 -3.99 4.25 -0.79
N LEU A 93 -4.77 5.05 -0.07
CA LEU A 93 -4.56 5.35 1.34
C LEU A 93 -4.84 4.14 2.24
N ALA A 94 -5.79 3.28 1.91
CA ALA A 94 -6.04 2.06 2.66
C ALA A 94 -4.82 1.13 2.65
N ILE A 95 -4.07 1.13 1.55
CA ILE A 95 -2.81 0.38 1.39
C ILE A 95 -1.65 1.11 2.08
N ASN A 96 -1.46 2.40 1.80
CA ASN A 96 -0.26 3.09 2.27
C ASN A 96 -0.36 3.54 3.73
N ASN A 97 -1.52 4.04 4.13
CA ASN A 97 -1.71 4.69 5.43
C ASN A 97 -3.17 4.62 5.92
N PRO A 98 -3.64 3.44 6.37
CA PRO A 98 -5.05 3.17 6.67
C PRO A 98 -5.64 4.00 7.82
N LYS A 99 -4.81 4.74 8.57
CA LYS A 99 -5.32 5.65 9.61
C LYS A 99 -6.10 6.83 9.03
N TRP A 100 -5.85 7.19 7.76
CA TRP A 100 -6.51 8.32 7.09
C TRP A 100 -7.80 7.93 6.36
N THR A 101 -8.12 6.64 6.27
CA THR A 101 -9.35 6.16 5.62
C THR A 101 -10.49 5.88 6.60
N LYS A 102 -10.19 5.88 7.91
CA LYS A 102 -11.21 5.80 8.96
C LYS A 102 -11.70 7.21 9.29
N PRO A 103 -13.00 7.52 9.24
CA PRO A 103 -13.50 8.75 9.81
C PRO A 103 -13.08 8.80 11.29
N SER A 104 -12.52 9.93 11.74
CA SER A 104 -12.26 10.13 13.17
C SER A 104 -13.58 10.01 13.93
N PRO A 105 -13.59 9.37 15.12
CA PRO A 105 -14.78 9.32 15.96
C PRO A 105 -15.26 10.71 16.36
#